data_AF-E3P6R5-F1
#
_entry.id   AF-E3P6R5-F1
#
_cell.length_a   1.000
_cell.length_b   1.000
_cell.length_c   1.000
_cell.angle_alpha   90.00
_cell.angle_beta   90.00
_cell.angle_gamma   90.00
#
_symmetry.space_group_name_H-M   'P 1'
#
loop_
_entity.id
_entity.type
_entity.pdbx_description
1 polymer ?
#
loop_
_entity_poly.entity_id
_entity_poly.type
_entity_poly.pdbx_seq_one_letter_code
_entity_poly.pdbx_strand_id
1 'polypeptide(L)'
;VHFPQDEISRAEAMNIANANKQYIVPTSGDPIRGLIQDHIISAVLLTKKDTFLTRDEYHQLLYSSGVTAAAPRSFIGKFGKTVSTISSEDDIKPVLPAIWKPRPLWTGKQVITTILNHITRGRPPFTVKKTGRIPREYFGINNGEIKLLIQKNELVHGVIDKAQFGKYGLVHTVQELYGSDTAGILLSVFSRLFTVFLQMHGFTCGVDDLLIFQQSDRERTMKLGNAEKIGEHVHSQFVGAKDGGIDPKTLQMEIERVLRSNGDSAIASLDRLMSSALNRLTSEVNNRLFPRGLFKPFPRNCLSLMTTTGAKGGLVNFTQISSLLGQQELEGKRVPRMVSGKTLPCFPPWDCASRAGGFISDRFLSGLRPQEYYFHCMAGREGLVDTAIKTSRSGYLQRCLIKNLESLKVCYDHTVRDADGSIIQFCYGEDGVDVHKTSFIAEFKMLAANQNIVLEKLSGQLEDAHLSKSDAYIKELPNALERKAKDFFCSLTKKKRHSLHLRKQKNFMNLMKLKYLSSLAQPGEAVGVIAAQSVGEPS
;
A
#
# COMPACT_ATOMS: atom_id res chain seq x y z
N VAL A 1 9.53 -27.33 -8.66
CA VAL A 1 8.06 -27.42 -8.86
C VAL A 1 7.64 -28.79 -8.37
N HIS A 2 6.73 -28.88 -7.41
CA HIS A 2 6.19 -30.16 -6.92
C HIS A 2 4.91 -30.48 -7.70
N PHE A 3 4.76 -31.73 -8.14
CA PHE A 3 3.62 -32.18 -8.93
C PHE A 3 2.85 -33.26 -8.17
N PRO A 4 1.65 -32.94 -7.62
CA PRO A 4 0.83 -33.91 -6.90
C PRO A 4 0.49 -35.13 -7.78
N GLN A 5 0.61 -36.34 -7.23
CA GLN A 5 0.31 -37.59 -7.94
C GLN A 5 -1.10 -38.11 -7.68
N ASP A 6 -1.70 -37.73 -6.54
CA ASP A 6 -3.00 -38.22 -6.11
C ASP A 6 -4.11 -37.16 -6.27
N GLU A 7 -5.34 -37.62 -6.45
CA GLU A 7 -6.53 -36.79 -6.59
C GLU A 7 -6.82 -35.95 -5.33
N ILE A 8 -6.54 -36.50 -4.15
CA ILE A 8 -6.72 -35.80 -2.87
C ILE A 8 -5.79 -34.60 -2.81
N SER A 9 -4.49 -34.82 -3.05
CA SER A 9 -3.50 -33.75 -3.08
C SER A 9 -3.78 -32.73 -4.19
N ARG A 10 -4.34 -33.17 -5.34
CA ARG A 10 -4.80 -32.25 -6.39
C ARG A 10 -5.95 -31.36 -5.89
N ALA A 11 -6.92 -31.93 -5.18
CA ALA A 11 -8.03 -31.18 -4.61
C ALA A 11 -7.56 -30.18 -3.54
N GLU A 12 -6.66 -30.57 -2.64
CA GLU A 12 -6.05 -29.68 -1.65
C GLU A 12 -5.29 -28.52 -2.32
N ALA A 13 -4.49 -28.83 -3.34
CA ALA A 13 -3.74 -27.82 -4.07
C ALA A 13 -4.66 -26.82 -4.80
N MET A 14 -5.77 -27.29 -5.38
CA MET A 14 -6.72 -26.44 -6.12
C MET A 14 -7.64 -25.60 -5.21
N ASN A 15 -8.05 -26.15 -4.06
CA ASN A 15 -9.06 -25.53 -3.20
C ASN A 15 -8.47 -24.80 -1.99
N ILE A 16 -7.32 -25.22 -1.47
CA ILE A 16 -6.71 -24.68 -0.24
C ILE A 16 -5.44 -23.90 -0.57
N ALA A 17 -4.45 -24.56 -1.18
CA ALA A 17 -3.14 -23.97 -1.45
C ALA A 17 -3.10 -23.07 -2.71
N ASN A 18 -4.22 -22.94 -3.41
CA ASN A 18 -4.31 -22.13 -4.62
C ASN A 18 -4.03 -20.65 -4.33
N ALA A 19 -3.18 -20.04 -5.16
CA ALA A 19 -2.81 -18.64 -5.06
C ALA A 19 -4.02 -17.67 -5.03
N ASN A 20 -5.16 -18.03 -5.62
CA ASN A 20 -6.38 -17.22 -5.51
C ASN A 20 -6.91 -17.16 -4.08
N LYS A 21 -6.90 -18.28 -3.36
CA LYS A 21 -7.34 -18.33 -1.96
C LYS A 21 -6.36 -17.62 -1.03
N GLN A 22 -5.07 -17.66 -1.36
CA GLN A 22 -3.99 -16.96 -0.67
C GLN A 22 -3.87 -15.48 -1.11
N TYR A 23 -5.00 -14.75 -1.12
CA TYR A 23 -5.04 -13.32 -1.49
C TYR A 23 -4.59 -12.42 -0.34
N ILE A 24 -4.85 -12.83 0.91
CA ILE A 24 -4.71 -12.05 2.13
C ILE A 24 -3.62 -12.67 3.01
N VAL A 25 -2.78 -11.85 3.65
CA VAL A 25 -1.81 -12.34 4.67
C VAL A 25 -2.57 -12.70 5.95
N PRO A 26 -2.31 -13.85 6.56
CA PRO A 26 -2.85 -14.16 7.88
C PRO A 26 -2.28 -13.27 9.01
N THR A 27 -1.17 -12.57 8.80
CA THR A 27 -0.50 -11.71 9.80
C THR A 27 -1.33 -10.47 10.15
N SER A 28 -1.85 -9.76 9.14
CA SER A 28 -2.56 -8.49 9.32
C SER A 28 -3.92 -8.42 8.64
N GLY A 29 -4.30 -9.46 7.89
CA GLY A 29 -5.51 -9.45 7.05
C GLY A 29 -5.40 -8.52 5.84
N ASP A 30 -4.18 -8.14 5.44
CA ASP A 30 -3.93 -7.27 4.29
C ASP A 30 -3.73 -8.05 2.98
N PRO A 31 -4.12 -7.48 1.82
CA PRO A 31 -3.95 -8.13 0.54
C PRO A 31 -2.47 -8.16 0.10
N ILE A 32 -1.98 -9.33 -0.29
CA ILE A 32 -0.61 -9.54 -0.82
C ILE A 32 -0.58 -9.37 -2.33
N ARG A 33 -1.60 -9.91 -3.01
CA ARG A 33 -1.63 -9.96 -4.47
C ARG A 33 -2.13 -8.64 -5.04
N GLY A 34 -1.32 -8.03 -5.90
CA GLY A 34 -1.65 -6.80 -6.59
C GLY A 34 -0.77 -6.61 -7.82
N LEU A 35 -1.12 -5.62 -8.63
CA LEU A 35 -0.29 -5.22 -9.77
C LEU A 35 0.81 -4.27 -9.30
N ILE A 36 1.95 -4.31 -9.98
CA ILE A 36 3.17 -3.59 -9.60
C ILE A 36 3.70 -2.74 -10.76
N GLN A 37 4.54 -1.75 -10.43
CA GLN A 37 5.37 -0.99 -11.38
C GLN A 37 4.54 -0.44 -12.57
N ASP A 38 4.85 -0.88 -13.79
CA ASP A 38 4.30 -0.40 -15.06
C ASP A 38 2.78 -0.49 -15.14
N HIS A 39 2.18 -1.52 -14.53
CA HIS A 39 0.73 -1.66 -14.49
C HIS A 39 0.07 -0.54 -13.69
N ILE A 40 0.72 -0.06 -12.62
CA ILE A 40 0.20 1.07 -11.83
C ILE A 40 0.27 2.36 -12.65
N ILE A 41 1.36 2.56 -13.39
CA ILE A 41 1.55 3.74 -14.25
C ILE A 41 0.50 3.73 -15.36
N SER A 42 0.36 2.60 -16.06
CA SER A 42 -0.63 2.40 -17.11
C SER A 42 -2.06 2.56 -16.58
N ALA A 43 -2.38 2.05 -15.39
CA ALA A 43 -3.68 2.27 -14.76
C ALA A 43 -3.99 3.75 -14.55
N VAL A 44 -3.00 4.53 -14.09
CA VAL A 44 -3.15 5.98 -13.89
C VAL A 44 -3.31 6.70 -15.23
N LEU A 45 -2.48 6.37 -16.22
CA LEU A 45 -2.54 6.97 -17.55
C LEU A 45 -3.82 6.61 -18.31
N LEU A 46 -4.37 5.42 -18.11
CA LEU A 46 -5.65 5.04 -18.70
C LEU A 46 -6.81 5.76 -18.00
N THR A 47 -6.76 5.86 -16.66
CA THR A 47 -7.90 6.38 -15.87
C THR A 47 -7.87 7.88 -15.63
N LYS A 48 -6.84 8.63 -16.05
CA LYS A 48 -6.86 10.11 -16.02
C LYS A 48 -7.99 10.68 -16.89
N LYS A 49 -8.50 11.87 -16.54
CA LYS A 49 -9.54 12.58 -17.31
C LYS A 49 -9.18 12.84 -18.77
N ASP A 50 -7.90 13.09 -19.06
CA ASP A 50 -7.45 13.49 -20.39
C ASP A 50 -7.36 12.33 -21.40
N THR A 51 -7.63 11.10 -20.98
CA THR A 51 -7.53 9.92 -21.84
C THR A 51 -8.85 9.65 -22.54
N PHE A 52 -8.87 9.99 -23.83
CA PHE A 52 -9.94 9.65 -24.76
C PHE A 52 -9.46 8.59 -25.73
N LEU A 53 -10.35 7.64 -26.02
CA LEU A 53 -10.11 6.50 -26.89
C LEU A 53 -11.11 6.55 -28.04
N THR A 54 -10.62 6.26 -29.24
CA THR A 54 -11.45 6.01 -30.41
C THR A 54 -12.23 4.70 -30.26
N ARG A 55 -13.22 4.49 -31.13
CA ARG A 55 -13.99 3.24 -31.15
C ARG A 55 -13.07 2.03 -31.27
N ASP A 56 -12.08 2.08 -32.16
CA ASP A 56 -11.22 0.94 -32.48
C ASP A 56 -10.29 0.62 -31.31
N GLU A 57 -9.66 1.65 -30.71
CA GLU A 57 -8.82 1.48 -29.51
C GLU A 57 -9.62 0.93 -28.33
N TYR A 58 -10.85 1.40 -28.12
CA TYR A 58 -11.73 0.91 -27.05
C TYR A 58 -12.05 -0.58 -27.24
N HIS A 59 -12.47 -1.01 -28.43
CA HIS A 59 -12.80 -2.41 -28.69
C HIS A 59 -11.55 -3.29 -28.66
N GLN A 60 -10.42 -2.80 -29.18
CA GLN A 60 -9.14 -3.52 -29.13
C GLN A 60 -8.70 -3.77 -27.69
N LEU A 61 -8.72 -2.74 -26.84
CA LEU A 61 -8.34 -2.89 -25.43
C LEU A 61 -9.25 -3.87 -24.68
N LEU A 62 -10.56 -3.84 -24.95
CA LEU A 62 -11.50 -4.80 -24.36
C LEU A 62 -11.23 -6.22 -24.82
N TYR A 63 -11.04 -6.43 -26.12
CA TYR A 63 -10.74 -7.74 -26.67
C TYR A 63 -9.42 -8.29 -26.14
N SER A 64 -8.34 -7.49 -26.18
CA SER A 64 -7.02 -7.88 -25.71
C SER A 64 -6.94 -8.11 -24.20
N SER A 65 -7.83 -7.50 -23.41
CA SER A 65 -7.92 -7.78 -21.97
C SER A 65 -8.31 -9.24 -21.68
N GLY A 66 -8.84 -9.98 -22.67
CA GLY A 66 -9.14 -11.41 -22.58
C GLY A 66 -10.25 -11.74 -21.60
N VAL A 67 -11.14 -10.78 -21.35
CA VAL A 67 -12.27 -10.90 -20.42
C VAL A 67 -13.19 -12.08 -20.77
N THR A 68 -13.39 -12.33 -22.07
CA THR A 68 -14.18 -13.46 -22.60
C THR A 68 -13.52 -14.83 -22.39
N ALA A 69 -12.19 -14.89 -22.24
CA ALA A 69 -11.47 -16.13 -21.99
C ALA A 69 -11.35 -16.47 -20.49
N ALA A 70 -11.63 -15.49 -19.62
CA ALA A 70 -11.34 -15.56 -18.19
C ALA A 70 -12.59 -15.75 -17.29
N ALA A 71 -13.80 -15.67 -17.84
CA ALA A 71 -15.01 -16.09 -17.11
C ALA A 71 -14.90 -17.59 -16.77
N PRO A 72 -15.34 -18.04 -15.58
CA PRO A 72 -15.30 -19.44 -15.21
C PRO A 72 -16.17 -20.23 -16.20
N ARG A 73 -15.51 -20.86 -17.16
CA ARG A 73 -16.14 -21.83 -18.05
C ARG A 73 -16.60 -22.97 -17.16
N SER A 74 -17.91 -23.09 -17.00
CA SER A 74 -18.50 -24.41 -16.80
C SER A 74 -18.02 -25.25 -17.97
N PHE A 75 -17.04 -26.12 -17.75
CA PHE A 75 -16.62 -27.12 -18.73
C PHE A 75 -17.78 -28.13 -18.88
N ILE A 76 -18.87 -27.73 -19.53
CA ILE A 76 -19.78 -28.64 -20.22
C ILE A 76 -19.21 -28.83 -21.63
N GLY A 77 -17.91 -29.09 -21.71
CA GLY A 77 -17.26 -29.56 -22.92
C GLY A 77 -17.27 -31.07 -22.86
N LYS A 78 -18.17 -31.72 -23.63
CA LYS A 78 -18.00 -33.15 -23.93
C LYS A 78 -16.57 -33.35 -24.44
N PHE A 79 -15.80 -34.22 -23.80
CA PHE A 79 -14.45 -34.59 -24.23
C PHE A 79 -14.44 -34.88 -25.74
N GLY A 80 -13.59 -34.20 -26.51
CA GLY A 80 -13.36 -34.51 -27.93
C GLY A 80 -13.73 -33.45 -28.98
N LYS A 81 -14.22 -32.26 -28.63
CA LYS A 81 -14.38 -31.16 -29.61
C LYS A 81 -13.30 -30.08 -29.44
N THR A 82 -12.44 -29.97 -30.45
CA THR A 82 -11.36 -28.96 -30.60
C THR A 82 -11.88 -27.53 -30.87
N VAL A 83 -13.19 -27.35 -31.03
CA VAL A 83 -13.84 -26.05 -31.24
C VAL A 83 -14.96 -25.90 -30.21
N SER A 84 -14.81 -24.92 -29.31
CA SER A 84 -15.88 -24.50 -28.41
C SER A 84 -16.71 -23.43 -29.11
N THR A 85 -17.98 -23.72 -29.37
CA THR A 85 -18.96 -22.73 -29.81
C THR A 85 -19.27 -21.82 -28.63
N ILE A 86 -18.89 -20.55 -28.73
CA ILE A 86 -19.19 -19.51 -27.74
C ILE A 86 -20.72 -19.36 -27.68
N SER A 87 -21.31 -19.61 -26.52
CA SER A 87 -22.72 -19.30 -26.26
C SER A 87 -22.92 -17.79 -26.34
N SER A 88 -24.03 -17.32 -26.92
CA SER A 88 -24.42 -15.90 -27.05
C SER A 88 -24.46 -15.11 -25.72
N GLU A 89 -24.27 -15.80 -24.59
CA GLU A 89 -24.16 -15.21 -23.27
C GLU A 89 -22.77 -14.62 -22.97
N ASP A 90 -21.72 -14.97 -23.72
CA ASP A 90 -20.34 -14.48 -23.51
C ASP A 90 -20.03 -13.16 -24.24
N ASP A 91 -20.99 -12.59 -24.96
CA ASP A 91 -20.78 -11.33 -25.67
C ASP A 91 -20.49 -10.18 -24.70
N ILE A 92 -19.38 -9.47 -24.94
CA ILE A 92 -19.05 -8.23 -24.22
C ILE A 92 -20.06 -7.18 -24.64
N LYS A 93 -20.84 -6.67 -23.67
CA LYS A 93 -21.75 -5.53 -23.89
C LYS A 93 -20.96 -4.22 -23.73
N PRO A 94 -20.64 -3.51 -24.82
CA PRO A 94 -19.93 -2.24 -24.72
C PRO A 94 -20.81 -1.16 -24.10
N VAL A 95 -20.17 -0.16 -23.49
CA VAL A 95 -20.83 1.03 -22.95
C VAL A 95 -20.93 2.09 -24.05
N LEU A 96 -21.97 2.93 -23.99
CA LEU A 96 -22.14 4.06 -24.90
C LEU A 96 -20.97 5.06 -24.79
N PRO A 97 -20.60 5.76 -25.88
CA PRO A 97 -19.53 6.74 -25.85
C PRO A 97 -19.87 7.91 -24.92
N ALA A 98 -18.85 8.45 -24.24
CA ALA A 98 -19.02 9.62 -23.38
C ALA A 98 -19.25 10.90 -24.19
N ILE A 99 -18.60 11.01 -25.36
CA ILE A 99 -18.72 12.14 -26.28
C ILE A 99 -19.29 11.62 -27.60
N TRP A 100 -20.38 12.22 -28.07
CA TRP A 100 -21.04 11.82 -29.32
C TRP A 100 -20.62 12.66 -30.53
N LYS A 101 -20.41 13.97 -30.34
CA LYS A 101 -19.97 14.92 -31.37
C LYS A 101 -18.73 15.67 -30.87
N PRO A 102 -17.75 16.01 -31.75
CA PRO A 102 -17.73 15.81 -33.20
C PRO A 102 -17.40 14.37 -33.64
N ARG A 103 -16.88 13.53 -32.75
CA ARG A 103 -16.52 12.13 -32.99
C ARG A 103 -16.94 11.30 -31.78
N PRO A 104 -17.38 10.04 -31.96
CA PRO A 104 -17.67 9.16 -30.82
C PRO A 104 -16.36 8.81 -30.09
N LEU A 105 -16.22 9.27 -28.84
CA LEU A 105 -15.06 9.00 -27.99
C LEU A 105 -15.49 8.35 -26.67
N TRP A 106 -14.67 7.39 -26.24
CA TRP A 106 -14.78 6.73 -24.95
C TRP A 106 -13.70 7.24 -24.02
N THR A 107 -13.95 7.20 -22.72
CA THR A 107 -12.93 7.49 -21.71
C THR A 107 -12.27 6.20 -21.25
N GLY A 108 -11.02 6.26 -20.79
CA GLY A 108 -10.38 5.06 -20.23
C GLY A 108 -11.10 4.52 -18.97
N LYS A 109 -11.82 5.37 -18.24
CA LYS A 109 -12.69 4.95 -17.12
C LYS A 109 -13.87 4.07 -17.59
N GLN A 110 -14.39 4.29 -18.80
CA GLN A 110 -15.44 3.46 -19.39
C GLN A 110 -14.92 2.05 -19.77
N VAL A 111 -13.65 1.91 -20.13
CA VAL A 111 -13.02 0.59 -20.36
C VAL A 111 -13.10 -0.25 -19.08
N ILE A 112 -12.67 0.33 -17.95
CA ILE A 112 -12.75 -0.33 -16.64
C ILE A 112 -14.19 -0.67 -16.27
N THR A 113 -15.13 0.25 -16.49
CA THR A 113 -16.57 0.03 -16.25
C THR A 113 -17.10 -1.17 -17.04
N THR A 114 -16.72 -1.27 -18.31
CA THR A 114 -17.15 -2.38 -19.19
C THR A 114 -16.61 -3.72 -18.69
N ILE A 115 -15.35 -3.74 -18.26
CA ILE A 115 -14.71 -4.93 -17.67
C ILE A 115 -15.41 -5.35 -16.38
N LEU A 116 -15.69 -4.40 -15.48
CA LEU A 116 -16.40 -4.70 -14.23
C LEU A 116 -17.81 -5.23 -14.50
N ASN A 117 -18.54 -4.62 -15.44
CA ASN A 117 -19.88 -5.08 -15.83
C ASN A 117 -19.88 -6.50 -16.40
N HIS A 118 -18.84 -6.89 -17.14
CA HIS A 118 -18.74 -8.25 -17.65
C HIS A 118 -18.37 -9.25 -16.53
N ILE A 119 -17.40 -8.93 -15.68
CA ILE A 119 -16.95 -9.82 -14.60
C ILE A 119 -18.06 -10.06 -13.57
N THR A 120 -18.85 -9.05 -13.25
CA THR A 120 -19.97 -9.17 -12.30
C THR A 120 -21.30 -9.51 -12.98
N ARG A 121 -21.30 -9.96 -14.23
CA ARG A 121 -22.54 -10.28 -14.96
C ARG A 121 -23.32 -11.36 -14.21
N GLY A 122 -24.64 -11.16 -14.07
CA GLY A 122 -25.51 -12.06 -13.31
C GLY A 122 -25.51 -11.84 -11.79
N ARG A 123 -24.69 -10.91 -11.27
CA ARG A 123 -24.67 -10.52 -9.86
C ARG A 123 -24.95 -9.02 -9.70
N PRO A 124 -25.45 -8.56 -8.54
CA PRO A 124 -25.75 -7.15 -8.32
C PRO A 124 -24.47 -6.32 -8.37
N PRO A 125 -24.55 -5.07 -8.88
CA PRO A 125 -23.38 -4.21 -9.06
C PRO A 125 -22.94 -3.60 -7.72
N PHE A 126 -21.63 -3.36 -7.57
CA PHE A 126 -21.05 -2.88 -6.32
C PHE A 126 -20.70 -1.38 -6.34
N THR A 127 -20.54 -0.82 -5.15
CA THR A 127 -20.15 0.57 -4.92
C THR A 127 -18.94 0.63 -3.99
N VAL A 128 -17.90 1.36 -4.41
CA VAL A 128 -16.65 1.55 -3.67
C VAL A 128 -16.33 3.04 -3.60
N LYS A 129 -15.93 3.50 -2.40
CA LYS A 129 -15.42 4.85 -2.16
C LYS A 129 -14.09 4.76 -1.43
N LYS A 130 -13.00 5.14 -2.12
CA LYS A 130 -11.66 5.13 -1.53
C LYS A 130 -10.85 6.33 -1.96
N THR A 131 -10.01 6.86 -1.07
CA THR A 131 -9.03 7.90 -1.41
C THR A 131 -7.82 7.29 -2.09
N GLY A 132 -7.35 7.93 -3.17
CA GLY A 132 -6.07 7.61 -3.77
C GLY A 132 -4.89 8.07 -2.90
N ARG A 133 -3.70 7.63 -3.29
CA ARG A 133 -2.39 8.02 -2.77
C ARG A 133 -1.95 9.40 -3.28
N ILE A 134 -2.38 9.79 -4.47
CA ILE A 134 -1.94 11.04 -5.10
C ILE A 134 -2.52 12.24 -4.31
N PRO A 135 -1.65 13.15 -3.78
CA PRO A 135 -2.10 14.30 -3.01
C PRO A 135 -2.90 15.30 -3.86
N ARG A 136 -3.74 16.10 -3.19
CA ARG A 136 -4.60 17.09 -3.86
C ARG A 136 -3.82 18.13 -4.66
N GLU A 137 -2.62 18.45 -4.19
CA GLU A 137 -1.74 19.47 -4.77
C GLU A 137 -1.34 19.17 -6.22
N TYR A 138 -1.31 17.89 -6.60
CA TYR A 138 -0.91 17.45 -7.94
C TYR A 138 -2.03 17.58 -8.98
N PHE A 139 -3.29 17.56 -8.57
CA PHE A 139 -4.44 17.66 -9.47
C PHE A 139 -5.01 19.09 -9.58
N GLY A 140 -4.51 20.06 -8.81
CA GLY A 140 -5.03 21.44 -8.80
C GLY A 140 -6.34 21.61 -8.01
N ILE A 141 -6.77 22.86 -7.83
CA ILE A 141 -7.73 23.30 -6.79
C ILE A 141 -9.14 22.68 -6.94
N ASN A 142 -9.54 22.19 -8.12
CA ASN A 142 -10.93 21.78 -8.40
C ASN A 142 -11.11 20.32 -8.87
N ASN A 143 -10.11 19.44 -8.71
CA ASN A 143 -10.21 18.09 -9.27
C ASN A 143 -10.71 17.05 -8.28
N GLY A 144 -11.96 16.59 -8.48
CA GLY A 144 -12.55 15.43 -7.80
C GLY A 144 -11.89 14.08 -8.08
N GLU A 145 -10.71 14.03 -8.72
CA GLU A 145 -9.98 12.80 -9.05
C GLU A 145 -9.22 12.18 -7.86
N ILE A 146 -9.20 12.86 -6.72
CA ILE A 146 -8.51 12.38 -5.50
C ILE A 146 -9.22 11.16 -4.90
N LYS A 147 -10.54 11.06 -5.09
CA LYS A 147 -11.36 9.98 -4.54
C LYS A 147 -11.84 9.09 -5.67
N LEU A 148 -11.47 7.81 -5.60
CA LEU A 148 -12.06 6.77 -6.41
C LEU A 148 -13.51 6.55 -5.95
N LEU A 149 -14.44 6.75 -6.89
CA LEU A 149 -15.85 6.43 -6.74
C LEU A 149 -16.25 5.49 -7.86
N ILE A 150 -16.52 4.25 -7.49
CA ILE A 150 -17.25 3.30 -8.34
C ILE A 150 -18.66 3.23 -7.81
N GLN A 151 -19.64 3.54 -8.65
CA GLN A 151 -21.05 3.52 -8.27
C GLN A 151 -21.77 2.57 -9.20
N LYS A 152 -22.34 1.49 -8.65
CA LYS A 152 -23.00 0.43 -9.43
C LYS A 152 -22.13 -0.03 -10.61
N ASN A 153 -20.89 -0.43 -10.35
CA ASN A 153 -19.86 -0.84 -11.33
C ASN A 153 -19.34 0.26 -12.27
N GLU A 154 -19.91 1.46 -12.27
CA GLU A 154 -19.41 2.56 -13.09
C GLU A 154 -18.31 3.34 -12.37
N LEU A 155 -17.15 3.45 -13.02
CA LEU A 155 -16.06 4.29 -12.51
C LEU A 155 -16.33 5.76 -12.85
N VAL A 156 -16.98 6.46 -11.92
CA VAL A 156 -17.44 7.84 -12.13
C VAL A 156 -16.32 8.85 -11.89
N HIS A 157 -15.57 8.70 -10.81
CA HIS A 157 -14.52 9.65 -10.42
C HIS A 157 -13.29 8.93 -9.89
N GLY A 158 -12.13 9.56 -10.08
CA GLY A 158 -10.87 9.10 -9.52
C GLY A 158 -10.00 8.29 -10.48
N VAL A 159 -8.74 8.15 -10.08
CA VAL A 159 -7.70 7.44 -10.82
C VAL A 159 -7.37 6.15 -10.07
N ILE A 160 -7.06 5.08 -10.81
CA ILE A 160 -6.62 3.81 -10.23
C ILE A 160 -5.12 3.87 -9.98
N ASP A 161 -4.72 3.95 -8.71
CA ASP A 161 -3.34 3.95 -8.25
C ASP A 161 -3.02 2.71 -7.40
N LYS A 162 -1.80 2.63 -6.84
CA LYS A 162 -1.39 1.52 -5.98
C LYS A 162 -2.34 1.31 -4.79
N ALA A 163 -2.96 2.37 -4.28
CA ALA A 163 -3.89 2.24 -3.16
C ALA A 163 -5.12 1.39 -3.54
N GLN A 164 -5.53 1.37 -4.81
CA GLN A 164 -6.67 0.55 -5.25
C GLN A 164 -6.39 -0.95 -5.30
N PHE A 165 -5.11 -1.35 -5.27
CA PHE A 165 -4.69 -2.75 -5.15
C PHE A 165 -4.39 -3.16 -3.70
N GLY A 166 -4.34 -2.21 -2.75
CA GLY A 166 -4.10 -2.47 -1.32
C GLY A 166 -5.37 -2.66 -0.48
N LYS A 167 -5.24 -2.62 0.85
CA LYS A 167 -6.33 -2.84 1.84
C LYS A 167 -7.56 -1.96 1.55
N TYR A 168 -8.77 -2.51 1.48
CA TYR A 168 -10.01 -1.81 1.09
C TYR A 168 -10.04 -1.22 -0.33
N GLY A 169 -9.08 -1.57 -1.18
CA GLY A 169 -9.04 -1.15 -2.58
C GLY A 169 -10.14 -1.78 -3.43
N LEU A 170 -10.13 -1.46 -4.73
CA LEU A 170 -11.02 -2.03 -5.73
C LEU A 170 -10.95 -3.56 -5.74
N VAL A 171 -9.74 -4.11 -5.89
CA VAL A 171 -9.56 -5.57 -6.03
C VAL A 171 -9.91 -6.30 -4.74
N HIS A 172 -9.52 -5.75 -3.58
CA HIS A 172 -9.87 -6.33 -2.29
C HIS A 172 -11.39 -6.29 -2.05
N THR A 173 -12.08 -5.23 -2.48
CA THR A 173 -13.55 -5.19 -2.39
C THR A 173 -14.20 -6.23 -3.30
N VAL A 174 -13.66 -6.47 -4.49
CA VAL A 174 -14.13 -7.53 -5.39
C VAL A 174 -13.89 -8.91 -4.78
N GLN A 175 -12.74 -9.13 -4.13
CA GLN A 175 -12.45 -10.38 -3.42
C GLN A 175 -13.46 -10.65 -2.30
N GLU A 176 -13.78 -9.63 -1.50
CA GLU A 176 -14.75 -9.77 -0.42
C GLU A 176 -16.16 -10.00 -0.96
N LEU A 177 -16.61 -9.22 -1.94
CA LEU A 177 -17.99 -9.28 -2.42
C LEU A 177 -18.27 -10.45 -3.36
N TYR A 178 -17.34 -10.79 -4.26
CA TYR A 178 -17.54 -11.78 -5.32
C TYR A 178 -16.63 -13.02 -5.22
N GLY A 179 -15.75 -13.06 -4.23
CA GLY A 179 -14.83 -14.18 -3.97
C GLY A 179 -13.43 -13.99 -4.56
N SER A 180 -12.49 -14.77 -4.04
CA SER A 180 -11.07 -14.76 -4.41
C SER A 180 -10.81 -15.07 -5.89
N ASP A 181 -11.56 -16.00 -6.48
CA ASP A 181 -11.36 -16.40 -7.88
C ASP A 181 -11.73 -15.27 -8.84
N THR A 182 -12.82 -14.56 -8.56
CA THR A 182 -13.23 -13.37 -9.31
C THR A 182 -12.18 -12.27 -9.23
N ALA A 183 -11.57 -12.07 -8.06
CA ALA A 183 -10.47 -11.11 -7.90
C ALA A 183 -9.20 -11.54 -8.64
N GLY A 184 -8.87 -12.83 -8.68
CA GLY A 184 -7.77 -13.37 -9.48
C GLY A 184 -7.97 -13.18 -10.99
N ILE A 185 -9.20 -13.39 -11.47
CA ILE A 185 -9.59 -13.10 -12.86
C ILE A 185 -9.44 -11.61 -13.15
N LEU A 186 -9.95 -10.74 -12.27
CA LEU A 186 -9.84 -9.29 -12.41
C LEU A 186 -8.39 -8.81 -12.50
N LEU A 187 -7.50 -9.33 -11.64
CA LEU A 187 -6.07 -9.03 -11.68
C LEU A 187 -5.43 -9.45 -13.01
N SER A 188 -5.80 -10.63 -13.52
CA SER A 188 -5.28 -11.15 -14.80
C SER A 188 -5.74 -10.30 -15.98
N VAL A 189 -7.01 -9.88 -15.98
CA VAL A 189 -7.59 -8.99 -16.98
C VAL A 189 -6.90 -7.62 -16.95
N PHE A 190 -6.75 -7.03 -15.77
CA PHE A 190 -6.06 -5.75 -15.61
C PHE A 190 -4.59 -5.82 -16.03
N SER A 191 -3.89 -6.90 -15.70
CA SER A 191 -2.51 -7.09 -16.14
C SER A 191 -2.39 -7.04 -17.68
N ARG A 192 -3.24 -7.77 -18.40
CA ARG A 192 -3.25 -7.76 -19.87
C ARG A 192 -3.65 -6.40 -20.44
N LEU A 193 -4.73 -5.81 -19.90
CA LEU A 193 -5.22 -4.49 -20.32
C LEU A 193 -4.12 -3.43 -20.23
N PHE A 194 -3.48 -3.33 -19.05
CA PHE A 194 -2.47 -2.32 -18.79
C PHE A 194 -1.20 -2.56 -19.60
N THR A 195 -0.84 -3.81 -19.85
CA THR A 195 0.30 -4.16 -20.71
C THR A 195 0.06 -3.70 -22.15
N VAL A 196 -1.11 -3.99 -22.72
CA VAL A 196 -1.45 -3.60 -24.11
C VAL A 196 -1.60 -2.08 -24.22
N PHE A 197 -2.23 -1.43 -23.25
CA PHE A 197 -2.32 0.03 -23.22
C PHE A 197 -0.94 0.69 -23.19
N LEU A 198 0.00 0.12 -22.43
CA LEU A 198 1.36 0.63 -22.36
C LEU A 198 2.13 0.40 -23.66
N GLN A 199 1.90 -0.72 -24.35
CA GLN A 199 2.47 -0.99 -25.68
C GLN A 199 1.99 0.03 -26.72
N MET A 200 0.74 0.50 -26.63
CA MET A 200 0.18 1.52 -27.53
C MET A 200 0.73 2.92 -27.25
N HIS A 201 0.82 3.33 -25.99
CA HIS A 201 1.18 4.70 -25.61
C HIS A 201 2.68 4.91 -25.37
N GLY A 202 3.40 3.89 -24.93
CA GLY A 202 4.75 4.01 -24.40
C GLY A 202 4.83 4.74 -23.06
N PHE A 203 5.92 4.52 -22.34
CA PHE A 203 6.27 5.28 -21.13
C PHE A 203 7.79 5.36 -21.01
N THR A 204 8.31 6.54 -20.70
CA THR A 204 9.76 6.79 -20.60
C THR A 204 10.05 7.82 -19.52
N CYS A 205 11.24 7.78 -18.95
CA CYS A 205 11.72 8.75 -17.97
C CYS A 205 13.04 9.35 -18.48
N GLY A 206 13.08 10.67 -18.63
CA GLY A 206 14.24 11.39 -19.14
C GLY A 206 14.96 12.20 -18.05
N VAL A 207 16.09 12.82 -18.41
CA VAL A 207 16.80 13.77 -17.54
C VAL A 207 15.98 15.05 -17.33
N ASP A 208 15.17 15.42 -18.31
CA ASP A 208 14.26 16.56 -18.27
C ASP A 208 13.16 16.44 -17.19
N ASP A 209 12.83 15.22 -16.75
CA ASP A 209 11.94 14.96 -15.61
C ASP A 209 12.60 15.27 -14.26
N LEU A 210 13.93 15.38 -14.21
CA LEU A 210 14.72 15.67 -13.01
C LEU A 210 14.98 17.17 -12.81
N LEU A 211 14.78 17.96 -13.88
CA LEU A 211 15.13 19.37 -13.88
C LEU A 211 14.15 20.22 -13.06
N ILE A 212 14.70 21.24 -12.40
CA ILE A 212 13.95 22.24 -11.65
C ILE A 212 14.12 23.61 -12.28
N PHE A 213 13.15 24.50 -12.08
CA PHE A 213 13.24 25.87 -12.55
C PHE A 213 14.41 26.61 -11.89
N GLN A 214 15.10 27.45 -12.66
CA GLN A 214 16.27 28.20 -12.17
C GLN A 214 15.91 29.12 -10.98
N GLN A 215 14.71 29.69 -10.97
CA GLN A 215 14.22 30.49 -9.84
C GLN A 215 14.14 29.64 -8.55
N SER A 216 13.52 28.46 -8.64
CA SER A 216 13.41 27.52 -7.53
C SER A 216 14.78 26.96 -7.10
N ASP A 217 15.73 26.79 -8.03
CA ASP A 217 17.09 26.37 -7.70
C ASP A 217 17.88 27.45 -6.94
N ARG A 218 17.69 28.72 -7.30
CA ARG A 218 18.26 29.85 -6.54
C ARG A 218 17.68 29.93 -5.14
N GLU A 219 16.35 29.78 -4.99
CA GLU A 219 15.71 29.73 -3.68
C GLU A 219 16.22 28.56 -2.83
N ARG A 220 16.35 27.37 -3.42
CA ARG A 220 16.95 26.19 -2.79
C ARG A 220 18.36 26.52 -2.27
N THR A 221 19.21 27.06 -3.13
CA THR A 221 20.60 27.39 -2.80
C THR A 221 20.69 28.42 -1.67
N MET A 222 19.86 29.47 -1.70
CA MET A 222 19.81 30.46 -0.63
C MET A 222 19.39 29.85 0.71
N LYS A 223 18.37 28.98 0.73
CA LYS A 223 17.94 28.31 1.96
C LYS A 223 19.00 27.35 2.49
N LEU A 224 19.67 26.61 1.61
CA LEU A 224 20.73 25.68 2.03
C LEU A 224 21.97 26.40 2.56
N GLY A 225 22.24 27.63 2.11
CA GLY A 225 23.27 28.49 2.72
C GLY A 225 23.03 28.78 4.21
N ASN A 226 21.79 28.70 4.70
CA ASN A 226 21.50 28.85 6.12
C ASN A 226 21.89 27.62 6.96
N ALA A 227 22.22 26.48 6.35
CA ALA A 227 22.58 25.26 7.07
C ALA A 227 23.87 25.41 7.90
N GLU A 228 24.80 26.25 7.47
CA GLU A 228 26.05 26.52 8.20
C GLU A 228 25.75 27.31 9.49
N LYS A 229 24.92 28.36 9.39
CA LYS A 229 24.45 29.15 10.54
C LYS A 229 23.66 28.33 11.56
N ILE A 230 22.85 27.38 11.08
CA ILE A 230 22.13 26.44 11.95
C ILE A 230 23.13 25.59 12.73
N GLY A 231 24.22 25.15 12.10
CA GLY A 231 25.28 24.41 12.78
C GLY A 231 25.90 25.18 13.93
N GLU A 232 26.33 26.42 13.67
CA GLU A 232 26.91 27.29 14.70
C GLU A 232 25.94 27.55 15.87
N HIS A 233 24.66 27.81 15.56
CA HIS A 233 23.65 28.06 16.57
C HIS A 233 23.39 26.83 17.45
N VAL A 234 23.29 25.63 16.87
CA VAL A 234 23.10 24.39 17.63
C VAL A 234 24.30 24.10 18.53
N HIS A 235 25.53 24.30 18.04
CA HIS A 235 26.74 24.11 18.87
C HIS A 235 26.82 25.15 20.00
N SER A 236 26.43 26.40 19.75
CA SER A 236 26.37 27.46 20.78
C SER A 236 25.33 27.12 21.86
N GLN A 237 24.14 26.65 21.44
CA GLN A 237 23.07 26.22 22.33
C GLN A 237 23.52 25.01 23.18
N PHE A 238 24.23 24.06 22.59
CA PHE A 238 24.73 22.88 23.29
C PHE A 238 25.73 23.21 24.40
N VAL A 239 26.57 24.23 24.17
CA VAL A 239 27.53 24.75 25.14
C VAL A 239 26.86 25.67 26.19
N GLY A 240 25.60 26.03 26.01
CA GLY A 240 24.85 26.90 26.93
C GLY A 240 25.24 28.37 26.84
N ALA A 241 25.86 28.78 25.73
CA ALA A 241 26.22 30.17 25.49
C ALA A 241 25.03 30.96 24.94
N LYS A 242 24.86 32.21 25.39
CA LYS A 242 23.83 33.11 24.86
C LYS A 242 24.17 33.48 23.41
N ASP A 243 23.14 33.61 22.56
CA ASP A 243 23.24 34.02 21.15
C ASP A 243 23.99 35.35 21.01
N GLY A 244 25.31 35.27 20.87
CA GLY A 244 26.22 36.40 20.88
C GLY A 244 27.65 35.94 20.62
N GLY A 245 28.00 35.87 19.33
CA GLY A 245 29.32 35.62 18.75
C GLY A 245 30.45 35.24 19.72
N ILE A 246 30.50 33.96 20.08
CA ILE A 246 31.72 33.39 20.66
C ILE A 246 32.77 33.28 19.56
N ASP A 247 34.02 33.62 19.87
CA ASP A 247 35.15 33.39 18.96
C ASP A 247 35.19 31.90 18.55
N PRO A 248 35.29 31.55 17.25
CA PRO A 248 35.23 30.16 16.81
C PRO A 248 36.20 29.22 17.55
N LYS A 249 37.34 29.75 18.03
CA LYS A 249 38.32 28.98 18.81
C LYS A 249 37.87 28.65 20.23
N THR A 250 37.20 29.59 20.91
CA THR A 250 36.70 29.35 22.27
C THR A 250 35.50 28.40 22.25
N LEU A 251 34.66 28.49 21.21
CA LEU A 251 33.60 27.51 20.96
C LEU A 251 34.17 26.10 20.73
N GLN A 252 35.22 25.96 19.91
CA GLN A 252 35.89 24.67 19.68
C GLN A 252 36.45 24.04 20.96
N MET A 253 37.14 24.83 21.80
CA MET A 253 37.70 24.34 23.06
C MET A 253 36.61 23.86 24.03
N GLU A 254 35.50 24.59 24.11
CA GLU A 254 34.41 24.24 25.00
C GLU A 254 33.64 23.01 24.51
N ILE A 255 33.44 22.87 23.19
CA ILE A 255 32.90 21.64 22.58
C ILE A 255 33.79 20.44 22.90
N GLU A 256 35.11 20.58 22.73
CA GLU A 256 36.07 19.53 23.06
C GLU A 256 35.97 19.13 24.55
N ARG A 257 35.88 20.12 25.44
CA ARG A 257 35.75 19.89 26.89
C ARG A 257 34.49 19.08 27.21
N VAL A 258 33.34 19.50 26.70
CA VAL A 258 32.03 18.88 26.98
C VAL A 258 31.92 17.48 26.37
N LEU A 259 32.42 17.28 25.14
CA LEU A 259 32.37 15.98 24.48
C LEU A 259 33.31 14.97 25.15
N ARG A 260 34.48 15.39 25.62
CA ARG A 260 35.40 14.51 26.35
C ARG A 260 34.96 14.23 27.77
N SER A 261 34.32 15.18 28.47
CA SER A 261 33.89 14.98 29.85
C SER A 261 32.70 14.02 29.97
N ASN A 262 31.74 14.14 29.05
CA ASN A 262 30.46 13.43 29.13
C ASN A 262 30.41 12.19 28.21
N GLY A 263 31.45 11.98 27.40
CA GLY A 263 31.62 10.84 26.50
C GLY A 263 30.49 10.70 25.48
N ASP A 264 30.12 9.46 25.18
CA ASP A 264 29.13 9.11 24.16
C ASP A 264 27.76 9.74 24.36
N SER A 265 27.36 10.00 25.61
CA SER A 265 26.06 10.61 25.92
C SER A 265 25.95 12.03 25.38
N ALA A 266 27.03 12.82 25.47
CA ALA A 266 27.10 14.17 24.93
C ALA A 266 27.15 14.17 23.41
N ILE A 267 27.91 13.25 22.80
CA ILE A 267 27.96 13.09 21.33
C ILE A 267 26.56 12.81 20.78
N ALA A 268 25.87 11.83 21.35
CA ALA A 268 24.52 11.47 20.91
C ALA A 268 23.51 12.62 21.11
N SER A 269 23.66 13.40 22.18
CA SER A 269 22.80 14.56 22.43
C SER A 269 23.01 15.66 21.38
N LEU A 270 24.27 16.03 21.10
CA LEU A 270 24.62 17.01 20.08
C LEU A 270 24.15 16.57 18.69
N ASP A 271 24.39 15.31 18.34
CA ASP A 271 23.98 14.74 17.06
C ASP A 271 22.48 14.79 16.87
N ARG A 272 21.70 14.42 17.90
CA ARG A 272 20.23 14.47 17.86
C ARG A 272 19.71 15.90 17.67
N LEU A 273 20.29 16.89 18.37
CA LEU A 273 19.92 18.30 18.21
C LEU A 273 20.19 18.78 16.78
N MET A 274 21.34 18.42 16.23
CA MET A 274 21.76 18.81 14.91
C MET A 274 20.94 18.13 13.80
N SER A 275 20.71 16.81 13.89
CA SER A 275 19.84 16.07 12.96
C SER A 275 18.42 16.65 12.95
N SER A 276 17.85 16.95 14.13
CA SER A 276 16.51 17.56 14.23
C SER A 276 16.43 18.92 13.52
N ALA A 277 17.40 19.81 13.75
CA ALA A 277 17.44 21.13 13.14
C ALA A 277 17.62 21.07 11.61
N LEU A 278 18.48 20.18 11.12
CA LEU A 278 18.76 19.99 9.69
C LEU A 278 17.63 19.27 8.94
N ASN A 279 16.95 18.31 9.59
CA ASN A 279 15.79 17.63 9.01
C ASN A 279 14.61 18.60 8.86
N ARG A 280 14.46 19.58 9.76
CA ARG A 280 13.50 20.68 9.62
C ARG A 280 13.80 21.54 8.38
N LEU A 281 15.06 21.93 8.19
CA LEU A 281 15.50 22.68 6.99
C LEU A 281 15.21 21.89 5.71
N THR A 282 15.58 20.61 5.69
CA THR A 282 15.36 19.70 4.55
C THR A 282 13.88 19.64 4.18
N SER A 283 13.01 19.49 5.17
CA SER A 283 11.55 19.47 4.96
C SER A 283 11.03 20.79 4.40
N GLU A 284 11.53 21.93 4.88
CA GLU A 284 11.14 23.26 4.42
C GLU A 284 11.55 23.52 2.96
N VAL A 285 12.74 23.06 2.56
CA VAL A 285 13.21 23.14 1.17
C VAL A 285 12.34 22.25 0.27
N ASN A 286 12.10 20.99 0.69
CA ASN A 286 11.34 20.04 -0.12
C ASN A 286 9.87 20.44 -0.31
N ASN A 287 9.20 20.96 0.72
CA ASN A 287 7.81 21.41 0.63
C ASN A 287 7.64 22.64 -0.28
N ARG A 288 8.67 23.46 -0.43
CA ARG A 288 8.66 24.61 -1.34
C ARG A 288 8.97 24.19 -2.78
N LEU A 289 9.87 23.23 -2.96
CA LEU A 289 10.32 22.76 -4.27
C LEU A 289 9.28 21.84 -4.94
N PHE A 290 8.69 20.88 -4.23
CA PHE A 290 7.73 19.94 -4.81
C PHE A 290 6.31 20.30 -4.40
N PRO A 291 5.33 20.29 -5.33
CA PRO A 291 5.43 19.91 -6.75
C PRO A 291 5.75 21.07 -7.71
N ARG A 292 5.76 22.33 -7.25
CA ARG A 292 5.70 23.52 -8.12
C ARG A 292 7.01 23.94 -8.78
N GLY A 293 8.15 23.57 -8.20
CA GLY A 293 9.48 23.95 -8.67
C GLY A 293 10.05 23.07 -9.79
N LEU A 294 9.32 22.03 -10.21
CA LEU A 294 9.73 21.12 -11.29
C LEU A 294 9.54 21.77 -12.67
N PHE A 295 10.51 21.56 -13.56
CA PHE A 295 10.43 22.06 -14.94
C PHE A 295 9.24 21.44 -15.69
N LYS A 296 9.09 20.11 -15.59
CA LYS A 296 7.88 19.40 -16.03
C LYS A 296 6.92 19.22 -14.85
N PRO A 297 5.68 19.74 -14.93
CA PRO A 297 4.68 19.49 -13.91
C PRO A 297 4.09 18.08 -14.06
N PHE A 298 3.50 17.59 -12.97
CA PHE A 298 2.58 16.46 -13.01
C PHE A 298 1.35 16.81 -13.87
N PRO A 299 0.80 15.89 -14.68
CA PRO A 299 1.14 14.46 -14.83
C PRO A 299 2.16 14.14 -15.93
N ARG A 300 2.76 15.15 -16.58
CA ARG A 300 3.71 14.92 -17.69
C ARG A 300 5.08 14.43 -17.21
N ASN A 301 5.47 14.81 -15.99
CA ASN A 301 6.70 14.33 -15.38
C ASN A 301 6.56 12.86 -14.98
N CYS A 302 7.34 12.00 -15.64
CA CYS A 302 7.25 10.56 -15.48
C CYS A 302 7.83 10.06 -14.15
N LEU A 303 8.89 10.69 -13.65
CA LEU A 303 9.44 10.38 -12.32
C LEU A 303 8.48 10.77 -11.19
N SER A 304 7.84 11.93 -11.32
CA SER A 304 6.78 12.36 -10.40
C SER A 304 5.59 11.41 -10.46
N LEU A 305 5.19 10.97 -11.65
CA LEU A 305 4.11 9.99 -11.83
C LEU A 305 4.43 8.67 -11.14
N MET A 306 5.63 8.11 -11.32
CA MET A 306 6.06 6.85 -10.69
C MET A 306 6.04 6.90 -9.16
N THR A 307 6.56 7.98 -8.58
CA THR A 307 6.75 8.13 -7.13
C THR A 307 5.45 8.48 -6.40
N THR A 308 4.62 9.35 -6.97
CA THR A 308 3.35 9.76 -6.38
C THR A 308 2.29 8.67 -6.44
N THR A 309 2.24 7.91 -7.54
CA THR A 309 1.28 6.80 -7.73
C THR A 309 1.69 5.54 -6.97
N GLY A 310 2.96 5.45 -6.57
CA GLY A 310 3.53 4.33 -5.83
C GLY A 310 3.98 3.16 -6.72
N ALA A 311 4.12 3.38 -8.02
CA ALA A 311 4.62 2.38 -8.96
C ALA A 311 6.04 1.94 -8.60
N LYS A 312 6.97 2.90 -8.45
CA LYS A 312 8.34 2.66 -8.03
C LYS A 312 8.96 3.92 -7.42
N GLY A 313 9.70 3.73 -6.33
CA GLY A 313 10.33 4.82 -5.58
C GLY A 313 9.34 5.57 -4.67
N GLY A 314 9.91 6.37 -3.77
CA GLY A 314 9.18 7.27 -2.90
C GLY A 314 9.50 8.74 -3.19
N LEU A 315 8.80 9.65 -2.50
CA LEU A 315 9.09 11.08 -2.57
C LEU A 315 10.52 11.38 -2.10
N VAL A 316 11.02 10.64 -1.11
CA VAL A 316 12.40 10.74 -0.61
C VAL A 316 13.40 10.56 -1.75
N ASN A 317 13.27 9.49 -2.54
CA ASN A 317 14.15 9.23 -3.68
C ASN A 317 14.11 10.39 -4.69
N PHE A 318 12.91 10.90 -4.98
CA PHE A 318 12.76 12.03 -5.91
C PHE A 318 13.43 13.31 -5.38
N THR A 319 13.27 13.58 -4.09
CA THR A 319 13.92 14.72 -3.41
C THR A 319 15.44 14.56 -3.37
N GLN A 320 15.98 13.36 -3.19
CA GLN A 320 17.43 13.13 -3.19
C GLN A 320 18.05 13.34 -4.58
N ILE A 321 17.32 13.01 -5.64
CA ILE A 321 17.78 13.23 -7.01
C ILE A 321 17.79 14.72 -7.37
N SER A 322 16.69 15.43 -7.07
CA SER A 322 16.46 16.78 -7.62
C SER A 322 16.66 17.93 -6.61
N SER A 323 16.56 17.67 -5.30
CA SER A 323 16.67 18.67 -4.23
C SER A 323 18.00 18.56 -3.49
N LEU A 324 18.18 17.56 -2.62
CA LEU A 324 19.36 17.36 -1.78
C LEU A 324 19.34 15.96 -1.14
N LEU A 325 20.50 15.40 -0.79
CA LEU A 325 20.57 14.10 -0.10
C LEU A 325 20.14 14.18 1.37
N GLY A 326 20.59 15.21 2.08
CA GLY A 326 20.26 15.46 3.48
C GLY A 326 21.29 14.90 4.45
N GLN A 327 20.92 14.85 5.74
CA GLN A 327 21.78 14.34 6.80
C GLN A 327 21.98 12.83 6.63
N GLN A 328 23.24 12.39 6.56
CA GLN A 328 23.58 10.97 6.65
C GLN A 328 23.68 10.57 8.12
N GLU A 329 22.91 9.56 8.52
CA GLU A 329 22.90 9.02 9.87
C GLU A 329 23.50 7.61 9.85
N LEU A 330 24.34 7.31 10.84
CA LEU A 330 24.99 6.02 11.05
C LEU A 330 24.63 5.49 12.42
N GLU A 331 23.95 4.34 12.50
CA GLU A 331 23.46 3.74 13.76
C GLU A 331 22.65 4.72 14.64
N GLY A 332 21.91 5.64 14.00
CA GLY A 332 21.13 6.69 14.67
C GLY A 332 21.97 7.86 15.23
N LYS A 333 23.27 7.89 14.96
CA LYS A 333 24.19 8.99 15.25
C LYS A 333 24.60 9.69 13.95
N ARG A 334 25.33 10.81 14.02
CA ARG A 334 25.92 11.43 12.82
C ARG A 334 27.23 10.73 12.49
N VAL A 335 27.91 11.24 11.46
CA VAL A 335 29.23 10.74 11.06
C VAL A 335 30.19 10.71 12.25
N PRO A 336 30.87 9.56 12.51
CA PRO A 336 31.78 9.44 13.63
C PRO A 336 32.98 10.36 13.48
N ARG A 337 33.47 10.87 14.61
CA ARG A 337 34.70 11.65 14.70
C ARG A 337 35.87 10.74 15.10
N MET A 338 37.03 10.98 14.52
CA MET A 338 38.30 10.39 14.96
C MET A 338 38.72 10.95 16.32
N VAL A 339 39.69 10.31 16.98
CA VAL A 339 40.27 10.77 18.25
C VAL A 339 40.83 12.20 18.16
N SER A 340 41.25 12.62 16.97
CA SER A 340 41.69 13.99 16.67
C SER A 340 40.55 15.03 16.60
N GLY A 341 39.28 14.62 16.82
CA GLY A 341 38.09 15.48 16.71
C GLY A 341 37.61 15.73 15.28
N LYS A 342 38.29 15.17 14.27
CA LYS A 342 37.98 15.33 12.84
C LYS A 342 37.06 14.22 12.33
N THR A 343 36.12 14.55 11.45
CA THR A 343 35.31 13.54 10.72
C THR A 343 36.04 13.02 9.47
N LEU A 344 36.74 13.90 8.75
CA LEU A 344 37.65 13.56 7.66
C LEU A 344 38.95 14.37 7.74
N PRO A 345 40.05 13.89 7.14
CA PRO A 345 41.33 14.60 7.14
C PRO A 345 41.26 16.03 6.58
N CYS A 346 40.33 16.29 5.65
CA CYS A 346 40.11 17.58 5.02
C CYS A 346 39.36 18.60 5.89
N PHE A 347 38.75 18.18 7.00
CA PHE A 347 38.05 19.09 7.92
C PHE A 347 38.96 19.48 9.10
N PRO A 348 38.81 20.71 9.63
CA PRO A 348 39.48 21.11 10.86
C PRO A 348 38.97 20.29 12.05
N PRO A 349 39.79 20.14 13.12
CA PRO A 349 39.33 19.55 14.38
C PRO A 349 38.11 20.28 14.92
N TRP A 350 37.12 19.54 15.42
CA TRP A 350 35.92 20.10 16.06
C TRP A 350 35.14 21.08 15.19
N ASP A 351 35.10 20.83 13.87
CA ASP A 351 34.31 21.62 12.95
C ASP A 351 32.81 21.59 13.34
N CYS A 352 32.22 22.79 13.39
CA CYS A 352 30.81 23.03 13.70
C CYS A 352 29.94 23.04 12.42
N ALA A 353 30.57 23.07 11.25
CA ALA A 353 29.87 23.07 9.98
C ALA A 353 28.96 21.85 9.83
N SER A 354 27.75 22.09 9.30
CA SER A 354 26.79 21.02 9.01
C SER A 354 27.36 19.96 8.06
N ARG A 355 28.11 20.40 7.03
CA ARG A 355 28.80 19.54 6.06
C ARG A 355 29.80 18.59 6.72
N ALA A 356 30.58 19.06 7.69
CA ALA A 356 31.60 18.25 8.34
C ALA A 356 31.00 17.06 9.10
N GLY A 357 29.78 17.20 9.62
CA GLY A 357 29.05 16.11 10.28
C GLY A 357 28.08 15.35 9.36
N GLY A 358 28.31 15.34 8.05
CA GLY A 358 27.57 14.48 7.11
C GLY A 358 26.26 15.04 6.57
N PHE A 359 26.02 16.35 6.66
CA PHE A 359 24.91 16.98 5.95
C PHE A 359 25.28 17.27 4.50
N ILE A 360 24.61 16.59 3.57
CA ILE A 360 24.87 16.72 2.12
C ILE A 360 23.85 17.68 1.51
N SER A 361 24.31 18.89 1.16
CA SER A 361 23.50 19.90 0.48
C SER A 361 23.35 19.64 -1.02
N ASP A 362 24.30 18.92 -1.60
CA ASP A 362 24.31 18.58 -3.02
C ASP A 362 23.33 17.42 -3.31
N ARG A 363 23.07 17.18 -4.60
CA ARG A 363 22.04 16.25 -5.10
C ARG A 363 22.63 15.33 -6.16
N PHE A 364 22.00 14.19 -6.42
CA PHE A 364 22.52 13.26 -7.44
C PHE A 364 22.57 13.88 -8.85
N LEU A 365 21.65 14.78 -9.19
CA LEU A 365 21.63 15.43 -10.51
C LEU A 365 22.89 16.26 -10.79
N SER A 366 23.43 16.97 -9.80
CA SER A 366 24.63 17.81 -9.95
C SER A 366 25.92 17.10 -9.58
N GLY A 367 25.83 15.88 -9.05
CA GLY A 367 26.94 15.17 -8.45
C GLY A 367 27.22 15.58 -7.01
N LEU A 368 27.99 14.74 -6.32
CA LEU A 368 28.41 14.93 -4.92
C LEU A 368 29.89 15.31 -4.86
N ARG A 369 30.25 16.13 -3.87
CA ARG A 369 31.66 16.44 -3.59
C ARG A 369 32.37 15.22 -2.99
N PRO A 370 33.71 15.11 -3.11
CA PRO A 370 34.44 13.96 -2.57
C PRO A 370 34.21 13.68 -1.07
N GLN A 371 34.09 14.74 -0.25
CA GLN A 371 33.84 14.57 1.19
C GLN A 371 32.45 13.98 1.45
N GLU A 372 31.44 14.51 0.76
CA GLU A 372 30.04 14.10 0.88
C GLU A 372 29.82 12.70 0.30
N TYR A 373 30.50 12.39 -0.81
CA TYR A 373 30.52 11.07 -1.41
C TYR A 373 31.00 10.00 -0.42
N TYR A 374 32.08 10.28 0.32
CA TYR A 374 32.60 9.36 1.32
C TYR A 374 31.62 9.10 2.46
N PHE A 375 30.96 10.14 2.97
CA PHE A 375 29.90 9.98 3.98
C PHE A 375 28.70 9.20 3.46
N HIS A 376 28.33 9.41 2.21
CA HIS A 376 27.25 8.63 1.59
C HIS A 376 27.62 7.15 1.44
N CYS A 377 28.89 6.84 1.10
CA CYS A 377 29.38 5.46 1.07
C CYS A 377 29.33 4.78 2.44
N MET A 378 29.57 5.50 3.54
CA MET A 378 29.44 4.96 4.90
C MET A 378 27.99 4.51 5.16
N ALA A 379 27.01 5.39 4.89
CA ALA A 379 25.59 5.09 5.09
C ALA A 379 25.10 3.93 4.21
N GLY A 380 25.57 3.87 2.95
CA GLY A 380 25.28 2.75 2.06
C GLY A 380 25.81 1.41 2.57
N ARG A 381 27.02 1.41 3.18
CA ARG A 381 27.63 0.18 3.72
C ARG A 381 26.91 -0.33 4.96
N GLU A 382 26.42 0.55 5.83
CA GLU A 382 25.65 0.16 7.01
C GLU A 382 24.43 -0.68 6.63
N GLY A 383 23.64 -0.24 5.65
CA GLY A 383 22.46 -1.00 5.20
C GLY A 383 22.80 -2.41 4.67
N LEU A 384 23.96 -2.56 4.01
CA LEU A 384 24.44 -3.86 3.54
C LEU A 384 24.90 -4.77 4.69
N VAL A 385 25.59 -4.20 5.68
CA VAL A 385 26.05 -4.93 6.88
C VAL A 385 24.85 -5.37 7.73
N ASP A 386 23.86 -4.50 7.90
CA ASP A 386 22.65 -4.79 8.67
C ASP A 386 21.86 -5.96 8.07
N THR A 387 21.75 -5.99 6.74
CA THR A 387 21.14 -7.09 6.00
C THR A 387 21.88 -8.42 6.24
N ALA A 388 23.22 -8.39 6.29
CA ALA A 388 24.02 -9.59 6.52
C ALA A 388 23.86 -10.15 7.94
N ILE A 389 23.69 -9.30 8.95
CA ILE A 389 23.64 -9.72 10.36
C ILE A 389 22.21 -10.14 10.77
N LYS A 390 21.18 -9.38 10.37
CA LYS A 390 19.81 -9.58 10.87
C LYS A 390 19.10 -10.81 10.28
N THR A 391 19.49 -11.25 9.08
CA THR A 391 18.85 -12.38 8.37
C THR A 391 18.91 -13.72 9.11
N SER A 392 19.98 -13.98 9.87
CA SER A 392 20.15 -15.26 10.58
C SER A 392 19.22 -15.42 11.79
N ARG A 393 18.84 -14.32 12.46
CA ARG A 393 18.14 -14.37 13.75
C ARG A 393 16.64 -14.68 13.61
N SER A 394 15.98 -14.12 12.59
CA SER A 394 14.54 -14.31 12.39
C SER A 394 14.18 -15.76 12.03
N GLY A 395 14.99 -16.41 11.18
CA GLY A 395 14.73 -17.78 10.73
C GLY A 395 14.78 -18.83 11.85
N TYR A 396 15.74 -18.71 12.78
CA TYR A 396 15.82 -19.64 13.92
C TYR A 396 14.63 -19.49 14.85
N LEU A 397 14.24 -18.25 15.17
CA LEU A 397 13.07 -17.96 16.00
C LEU A 397 11.79 -18.53 15.38
N GLN A 398 11.57 -18.29 14.08
CA GLN A 398 10.41 -18.81 13.36
C GLN A 398 10.35 -20.35 13.44
N ARG A 399 11.48 -21.04 13.27
CA ARG A 399 11.54 -22.51 13.39
C ARG A 399 11.15 -22.99 14.79
N CYS A 400 11.67 -22.36 15.84
CA CYS A 400 11.33 -22.71 17.22
C CYS A 400 9.83 -22.54 17.49
N LEU A 401 9.23 -21.45 17.01
CA LEU A 401 7.80 -21.20 17.16
C LEU A 401 6.96 -22.21 16.37
N ILE A 402 7.28 -22.46 15.10
CA ILE A 402 6.55 -23.44 14.28
C ILE A 402 6.58 -24.81 14.95
N LYS A 403 7.75 -25.26 15.43
CA LYS A 403 7.88 -26.58 16.05
C LYS A 403 7.08 -26.74 17.34
N ASN A 404 6.96 -25.68 18.13
CA ASN A 404 6.18 -25.73 19.37
C ASN A 404 4.67 -25.57 19.13
N LEU A 405 4.26 -24.97 18.00
CA LEU A 405 2.87 -24.62 17.71
C LEU A 405 2.26 -25.43 16.55
N GLU A 406 2.98 -26.41 15.98
CA GLU A 406 2.52 -27.15 14.78
C GLU A 406 1.27 -27.99 15.01
N SER A 407 1.03 -28.41 16.25
CA SER A 407 -0.09 -29.25 16.66
C SER A 407 -1.38 -28.48 16.96
N LEU A 408 -1.31 -27.14 17.12
CA LEU A 408 -2.47 -26.33 17.49
C LEU A 408 -3.43 -26.13 16.31
N LYS A 409 -4.68 -26.58 16.51
CA LYS A 409 -5.75 -26.46 15.53
C LYS A 409 -7.08 -26.02 16.15
N VAL A 410 -7.95 -25.45 15.33
CA VAL A 410 -9.34 -25.15 15.71
C VAL A 410 -10.19 -26.40 15.61
N CYS A 411 -10.91 -26.76 16.67
CA CYS A 411 -11.86 -27.87 16.68
C CYS A 411 -13.26 -27.43 16.24
N TYR A 412 -14.16 -28.38 15.97
CA TYR A 412 -15.54 -28.12 15.55
C TYR A 412 -16.38 -27.37 16.60
N ASP A 413 -15.95 -27.38 17.87
CA ASP A 413 -16.53 -26.60 18.96
C ASP A 413 -15.94 -25.16 19.05
N HIS A 414 -15.11 -24.75 18.08
CA HIS A 414 -14.35 -23.51 18.03
C HIS A 414 -13.30 -23.32 19.14
N THR A 415 -13.01 -24.38 19.91
CA THR A 415 -11.87 -24.38 20.84
C THR A 415 -10.56 -24.61 20.11
N VAL A 416 -9.46 -24.02 20.59
CA VAL A 416 -8.12 -24.29 20.09
C VAL A 416 -7.51 -25.37 20.97
N ARG A 417 -7.16 -26.51 20.36
CA ARG A 417 -6.62 -27.66 21.07
C ARG A 417 -5.28 -28.08 20.51
N ASP A 418 -4.48 -28.66 21.38
CA ASP A 418 -3.26 -29.37 21.03
C ASP A 418 -3.58 -30.79 20.51
N ALA A 419 -2.57 -31.50 19.98
CA ALA A 419 -2.69 -32.87 19.50
C ALA A 419 -3.17 -33.84 20.60
N ASP A 420 -2.79 -33.58 21.86
CA ASP A 420 -3.18 -34.38 23.03
C ASP A 420 -4.64 -34.13 23.47
N GLY A 421 -5.34 -33.17 22.85
CA GLY A 421 -6.71 -32.80 23.20
C GLY A 421 -6.83 -31.77 24.32
N SER A 422 -5.70 -31.34 24.91
CA SER A 422 -5.61 -30.22 25.85
C SER A 422 -6.12 -28.93 25.21
N ILE A 423 -7.01 -28.22 25.92
CA ILE A 423 -7.58 -26.95 25.46
C ILE A 423 -6.63 -25.82 25.83
N ILE A 424 -6.17 -25.06 24.83
CA ILE A 424 -5.31 -23.88 25.02
C ILE A 424 -6.16 -22.61 25.03
N GLN A 425 -7.14 -22.50 24.13
CA GLN A 425 -8.10 -21.39 24.09
C GLN A 425 -9.53 -21.92 23.93
N PHE A 426 -10.48 -21.33 24.65
CA PHE A 426 -11.90 -21.67 24.50
C PHE A 426 -12.51 -21.12 23.21
N CYS A 427 -11.97 -20.02 22.70
CA CYS A 427 -12.36 -19.43 21.43
C CYS A 427 -11.11 -18.83 20.79
N TYR A 428 -10.88 -19.10 19.51
CA TYR A 428 -9.73 -18.55 18.79
C TYR A 428 -9.73 -17.03 18.84
N GLY A 429 -8.67 -16.42 19.37
CA GLY A 429 -8.56 -14.95 19.46
C GLY A 429 -9.63 -14.27 20.32
N GLU A 430 -10.32 -15.03 21.18
CA GLU A 430 -11.47 -14.60 22.01
C GLU A 430 -12.72 -14.15 21.22
N ASP A 431 -12.63 -14.00 19.90
CA ASP A 431 -13.73 -13.58 19.02
C ASP A 431 -14.08 -14.63 17.94
N GLY A 432 -13.28 -15.68 17.79
CA GLY A 432 -13.48 -16.79 16.87
C GLY A 432 -13.26 -16.44 15.39
N VAL A 433 -12.74 -15.24 15.08
CA VAL A 433 -12.68 -14.71 13.72
C VAL A 433 -11.38 -15.11 13.03
N ASP A 434 -11.49 -15.56 11.77
CA ASP A 434 -10.33 -15.79 10.90
C ASP A 434 -9.75 -14.46 10.40
N VAL A 435 -8.43 -14.28 10.56
CA VAL A 435 -7.71 -13.08 10.14
C VAL A 435 -7.88 -12.79 8.64
N HIS A 436 -8.01 -13.82 7.80
CA HIS A 436 -8.24 -13.65 6.36
C HIS A 436 -9.58 -12.96 6.06
N LYS A 437 -10.56 -13.02 6.97
CA LYS A 437 -11.92 -12.50 6.79
C LYS A 437 -12.23 -11.30 7.70
N THR A 438 -11.25 -10.80 8.45
CA THR A 438 -11.42 -9.71 9.42
C THR A 438 -11.59 -8.34 8.76
N SER A 439 -10.92 -8.09 7.62
CA SER A 439 -10.78 -6.76 7.02
C SER A 439 -12.10 -5.97 6.94
N PHE A 440 -13.17 -6.54 6.38
CA PHE A 440 -14.41 -5.80 6.15
C PHE A 440 -15.41 -5.80 7.32
N ILE A 441 -15.12 -6.48 8.44
CA ILE A 441 -16.05 -6.59 9.58
C ILE A 441 -16.28 -5.22 10.23
N ALA A 442 -15.24 -4.40 10.36
CA ALA A 442 -15.34 -3.06 10.95
C ALA A 442 -15.74 -1.96 9.96
N GLU A 443 -15.74 -2.25 8.64
CA GLU A 443 -16.01 -1.27 7.59
C GLU A 443 -17.51 -1.15 7.26
N PHE A 444 -18.25 -0.62 8.23
CA PHE A 444 -19.72 -0.49 8.16
C PHE A 444 -20.22 0.30 6.94
N LYS A 445 -19.45 1.30 6.47
CA LYS A 445 -19.83 2.13 5.31
C LYS A 445 -19.89 1.32 4.02
N MET A 446 -18.95 0.38 3.83
CA MET A 446 -18.83 -0.43 2.62
C MET A 446 -19.87 -1.55 2.63
N LEU A 447 -20.08 -2.19 3.78
CA LEU A 447 -21.14 -3.17 3.96
C LEU A 447 -22.53 -2.56 3.75
N ALA A 448 -22.76 -1.36 4.28
CA ALA A 448 -24.00 -0.61 4.09
C ALA A 448 -24.26 -0.21 2.62
N ALA A 449 -23.21 0.03 1.83
CA ALA A 449 -23.37 0.37 0.42
C ALA A 449 -23.68 -0.85 -0.47
N ASN A 450 -23.27 -2.05 -0.04
CA ASN A 450 -23.28 -3.27 -0.86
C ASN A 450 -24.17 -4.38 -0.28
N GLN A 451 -25.23 -4.02 0.44
CA GLN A 451 -26.06 -4.97 1.21
C GLN A 451 -26.62 -6.12 0.37
N ASN A 452 -27.11 -5.83 -0.83
CA ASN A 452 -27.73 -6.83 -1.70
C ASN A 452 -26.73 -7.93 -2.07
N ILE A 453 -25.48 -7.56 -2.38
CA ILE A 453 -24.42 -8.52 -2.76
C ILE A 453 -24.04 -9.38 -1.56
N VAL A 454 -23.87 -8.74 -0.40
CA VAL A 454 -23.52 -9.44 0.84
C VAL A 454 -24.62 -10.44 1.21
N LEU A 455 -25.90 -10.04 1.08
CA LEU A 455 -27.02 -10.93 1.34
C LEU A 455 -27.12 -12.08 0.34
N GLU A 456 -26.89 -11.85 -0.96
CA GLU A 456 -26.92 -12.89 -1.98
C GLU A 456 -25.79 -13.93 -1.80
N LYS A 457 -24.57 -13.44 -1.48
CA LYS A 457 -23.44 -14.31 -1.16
C LYS A 457 -23.74 -15.17 0.07
N LEU A 458 -24.32 -14.56 1.11
CA LEU A 458 -24.65 -15.24 2.35
C LEU A 458 -25.87 -16.16 2.20
N SER A 459 -26.84 -15.84 1.34
CA SER A 459 -27.99 -16.72 1.06
C SER A 459 -27.59 -17.97 0.29
N GLY A 460 -26.66 -17.87 -0.66
CA GLY A 460 -26.08 -19.05 -1.32
C GLY A 460 -25.29 -19.94 -0.36
N GLN A 461 -24.62 -19.35 0.63
CA GLN A 461 -23.99 -20.12 1.71
C GLN A 461 -25.00 -20.71 2.70
N LEU A 462 -26.16 -20.07 2.89
CA LEU A 462 -27.23 -20.53 3.79
C LEU A 462 -28.03 -21.73 3.26
N GLU A 463 -28.05 -22.00 1.95
CA GLU A 463 -28.62 -23.25 1.41
C GLU A 463 -27.78 -24.47 1.82
N ASP A 464 -26.45 -24.36 1.81
CA ASP A 464 -25.56 -25.34 2.47
C ASP A 464 -25.68 -25.28 4.01
N ALA A 465 -26.01 -24.10 4.54
CA ALA A 465 -26.17 -23.86 5.97
C ALA A 465 -27.58 -24.18 6.52
N HIS A 466 -28.44 -24.91 5.81
CA HIS A 466 -29.53 -25.63 6.47
C HIS A 466 -29.00 -26.67 7.48
N LEU A 467 -27.71 -27.03 7.39
CA LEU A 467 -26.94 -27.71 8.46
C LEU A 467 -26.48 -26.79 9.62
N SER A 468 -26.47 -25.47 9.46
CA SER A 468 -25.95 -24.50 10.47
C SER A 468 -27.01 -23.96 11.45
N LYS A 469 -28.23 -24.55 11.48
CA LYS A 469 -29.14 -24.37 12.62
C LYS A 469 -28.55 -24.96 13.92
N SER A 470 -27.39 -25.64 13.87
CA SER A 470 -26.77 -26.35 14.98
C SER A 470 -25.45 -25.78 15.52
N ASP A 471 -25.02 -24.55 15.19
CA ASP A 471 -23.87 -23.95 15.90
C ASP A 471 -24.35 -23.33 17.22
N ALA A 472 -24.24 -24.10 18.30
CA ALA A 472 -24.80 -23.76 19.61
C ALA A 472 -24.04 -22.65 20.36
N TYR A 473 -22.76 -22.42 20.04
CA TYR A 473 -21.83 -21.74 20.94
C TYR A 473 -21.59 -20.25 20.64
N ILE A 474 -21.45 -19.83 19.37
CA ILE A 474 -21.22 -18.41 19.02
C ILE A 474 -22.44 -17.88 18.26
N LYS A 475 -23.44 -17.41 19.00
CA LYS A 475 -24.69 -16.87 18.43
C LYS A 475 -24.80 -15.36 18.50
N GLU A 476 -23.95 -14.69 19.26
CA GLU A 476 -24.08 -13.26 19.54
C GLU A 476 -22.91 -12.49 18.93
N LEU A 477 -23.22 -11.28 18.46
CA LEU A 477 -22.19 -10.33 18.03
C LEU A 477 -21.43 -9.86 19.29
N PRO A 478 -20.10 -9.74 19.23
CA PRO A 478 -19.33 -9.16 20.33
C PRO A 478 -19.89 -7.79 20.73
N ASN A 479 -20.09 -7.56 22.02
CA ASN A 479 -20.70 -6.34 22.57
C ASN A 479 -20.05 -5.05 22.05
N ALA A 480 -18.73 -5.06 21.85
CA ALA A 480 -17.98 -3.93 21.31
C ALA A 480 -18.32 -3.64 19.83
N LEU A 481 -18.45 -4.67 19.00
CA LEU A 481 -18.83 -4.52 17.59
C LEU A 481 -20.29 -4.09 17.46
N GLU A 482 -21.16 -4.61 18.34
CA GLU A 482 -22.56 -4.24 18.38
C GLU A 482 -22.76 -2.75 18.73
N ARG A 483 -22.04 -2.24 19.75
CA ARG A 483 -22.05 -0.81 20.10
C ARG A 483 -21.57 0.06 18.94
N LYS A 484 -20.42 -0.28 18.34
CA LYS A 484 -19.87 0.47 17.18
C LYS A 484 -20.85 0.49 15.99
N ALA A 485 -21.53 -0.63 15.73
CA ALA A 485 -22.53 -0.70 14.66
C ALA A 485 -23.77 0.16 14.98
N LYS A 486 -24.23 0.19 16.24
CA LYS A 486 -25.31 1.06 16.71
C LYS A 486 -24.93 2.54 16.60
N ASP A 487 -23.74 2.91 17.04
CA ASP A 487 -23.23 4.28 16.95
C ASP A 487 -23.12 4.75 15.50
N PHE A 488 -22.62 3.89 14.60
CA PHE A 488 -22.57 4.17 13.18
C PHE A 488 -23.97 4.38 12.59
N PHE A 489 -24.93 3.51 12.91
CA PHE A 489 -26.31 3.66 12.46
C PHE A 489 -26.93 4.99 12.96
N CYS A 490 -26.70 5.33 14.22
CA CYS A 490 -27.15 6.59 14.83
C CYS A 490 -26.53 7.82 14.15
N SER A 491 -25.24 7.77 13.81
CA SER A 491 -24.51 8.86 13.13
C SER A 491 -24.99 9.17 11.70
N LEU A 492 -25.68 8.23 11.05
CA LEU A 492 -26.19 8.40 9.69
C LEU A 492 -27.44 9.29 9.66
N THR A 493 -27.41 10.36 8.85
CA THR A 493 -28.57 11.21 8.62
C THR A 493 -29.71 10.47 7.90
N LYS A 494 -30.97 10.85 8.16
CA LYS A 494 -32.16 10.22 7.51
C LYS A 494 -32.04 10.16 5.98
N LYS A 495 -31.52 11.22 5.34
CA LYS A 495 -31.26 11.26 3.89
C LYS A 495 -30.26 10.18 3.43
N LYS A 496 -29.16 9.99 4.16
CA LYS A 496 -28.16 8.94 3.85
C LYS A 496 -28.70 7.53 4.10
N ARG A 497 -29.55 7.35 5.12
CA ARG A 497 -30.24 6.06 5.37
C ARG A 497 -31.16 5.68 4.22
N HIS A 498 -31.90 6.63 3.66
CA HIS A 498 -32.71 6.40 2.47
C HIS A 498 -31.86 6.05 1.23
N SER A 499 -30.74 6.74 0.99
CA SER A 499 -29.86 6.44 -0.15
C SER A 499 -29.16 5.08 -0.06
N LEU A 500 -28.97 4.55 1.15
CA LEU A 500 -28.33 3.26 1.41
C LEU A 500 -29.35 2.13 1.61
N HIS A 501 -30.65 2.38 1.37
CA HIS A 501 -31.75 1.43 1.63
C HIS A 501 -31.81 0.88 3.07
N LEU A 502 -31.17 1.56 4.02
CA LEU A 502 -31.08 1.24 5.45
C LEU A 502 -32.32 1.73 6.21
N ARG A 503 -33.49 1.12 5.97
CA ARG A 503 -34.76 1.56 6.60
C ARG A 503 -34.90 1.12 8.07
N LYS A 504 -34.39 -0.06 8.43
CA LYS A 504 -34.52 -0.62 9.79
C LYS A 504 -33.15 -1.01 10.36
N GLN A 505 -32.87 -0.57 11.59
CA GLN A 505 -31.65 -0.93 12.33
C GLN A 505 -31.50 -2.45 12.46
N LYS A 506 -32.60 -3.17 12.69
CA LYS A 506 -32.63 -4.64 12.78
C LYS A 506 -32.04 -5.33 11.55
N ASN A 507 -32.32 -4.82 10.35
CA ASN A 507 -31.81 -5.42 9.11
C ASN A 507 -30.29 -5.26 8.99
N PHE A 508 -29.75 -4.11 9.40
CA PHE A 508 -28.32 -3.89 9.41
C PHE A 508 -27.62 -4.76 10.45
N MET A 509 -28.17 -4.87 11.65
CA MET A 509 -27.64 -5.75 12.70
C MET A 509 -27.67 -7.22 12.27
N ASN A 510 -28.74 -7.66 11.59
CA ASN A 510 -28.81 -9.01 11.04
C ASN A 510 -27.74 -9.25 9.96
N LEU A 511 -27.51 -8.28 9.07
CA LEU A 511 -26.44 -8.36 8.06
C LEU A 511 -25.06 -8.46 8.73
N MET A 512 -24.81 -7.63 9.75
CA MET A 512 -23.55 -7.68 10.51
C MET A 512 -23.37 -9.02 11.21
N LYS A 513 -24.45 -9.58 11.78
CA LYS A 513 -24.44 -10.89 12.42
C LYS A 513 -24.09 -12.00 11.43
N LEU A 514 -24.76 -12.01 10.27
CA LEU A 514 -24.47 -12.99 9.22
C LEU A 514 -23.03 -12.86 8.69
N LYS A 515 -22.55 -11.63 8.50
CA LYS A 515 -21.15 -11.40 8.09
C LYS A 515 -20.17 -11.91 9.14
N TYR A 516 -20.40 -11.62 10.43
CA TYR A 516 -19.56 -12.10 11.52
C TYR A 516 -19.51 -13.64 11.57
N LEU A 517 -20.67 -14.30 11.50
CA LEU A 517 -20.73 -15.78 11.47
C LEU A 517 -19.97 -16.38 10.27
N SER A 518 -20.06 -15.75 9.09
CA SER A 518 -19.31 -16.19 7.90
C SER A 518 -17.78 -15.99 8.01
N SER A 519 -17.36 -15.09 8.90
CA SER A 519 -15.97 -14.74 9.14
C SER A 519 -15.31 -15.60 10.24
N LEU A 520 -16.05 -16.51 10.88
CA LEU A 520 -15.48 -17.41 11.87
C LEU A 520 -14.41 -18.34 11.26
N ALA A 521 -13.42 -18.68 12.07
CA ALA A 521 -12.39 -19.65 11.73
C ALA A 521 -12.99 -21.02 11.45
N GLN A 522 -12.55 -21.63 10.35
CA GLN A 522 -13.03 -22.95 9.96
C GLN A 522 -12.40 -24.01 10.88
N PRO A 523 -13.15 -25.05 11.28
CA PRO A 523 -12.58 -26.19 11.98
C PRO A 523 -11.46 -26.84 11.15
N GLY A 524 -10.36 -27.18 11.81
CA GLY A 524 -9.17 -27.75 11.18
C GLY A 524 -8.08 -26.73 10.82
N GLU A 525 -8.35 -25.42 10.94
CA GLU A 525 -7.34 -24.38 10.69
C GLU A 525 -6.14 -24.51 11.65
N ALA A 526 -4.93 -24.51 11.08
CA ALA A 526 -3.66 -24.68 11.78
C ALA A 526 -3.17 -23.35 12.39
N VAL A 527 -3.93 -22.84 13.37
CA VAL A 527 -3.74 -21.52 13.96
C VAL A 527 -2.37 -21.31 14.60
N GLY A 528 -1.74 -22.37 15.11
CA GLY A 528 -0.40 -22.27 15.70
C GLY A 528 0.69 -22.00 14.67
N VAL A 529 0.63 -22.67 13.51
CA VAL A 529 1.56 -22.42 12.39
C VAL A 529 1.34 -21.03 11.81
N ILE A 530 0.08 -20.61 11.66
CA ILE A 530 -0.29 -19.28 11.19
C ILE A 530 0.29 -18.20 12.12
N ALA A 531 0.15 -18.37 13.44
CA ALA A 531 0.70 -17.45 14.43
C ALA A 531 2.24 -17.45 14.46
N ALA A 532 2.89 -18.61 14.26
CA ALA A 532 4.34 -18.68 14.19
C ALA A 532 4.89 -18.01 12.92
N GLN A 533 4.20 -18.16 11.79
CA GLN A 533 4.56 -17.54 10.53
C GLN A 533 4.50 -16.01 10.63
N SER A 534 3.46 -15.46 11.26
CA SER A 534 3.29 -14.01 11.37
C SER A 534 4.41 -13.32 12.17
N VAL A 535 5.08 -14.03 13.06
CA VAL A 535 6.27 -13.53 13.79
C VAL A 535 7.56 -13.64 12.97
N GLY A 536 7.63 -14.62 12.07
CA GLY A 536 8.82 -14.86 11.23
C GLY A 536 8.87 -14.05 9.94
N GLU A 537 7.74 -13.48 9.51
CA GLU A 537 7.68 -12.64 8.31
C GLU A 537 8.56 -11.38 8.47
N PRO A 538 9.49 -11.11 7.53
CA PRO A 538 10.20 -9.84 7.52
C PRO A 538 9.20 -8.69 7.31
N SER A 539 9.33 -7.65 8.14
CA SER A 539 8.46 -6.46 8.19
C SER A 539 8.43 -5.68 6.88
#